data_AF-A0A915MNU3-F1
#
_entry.id   AF-A0A915MNU3-F1
#
_cell.length_a   1.000
_cell.length_b   1.000
_cell.length_c   1.000
_cell.angle_alpha   90.00
_cell.angle_beta   90.00
_cell.angle_gamma   90.00
#
_symmetry.space_group_name_H-M   'P 1'
#
loop_
_entity.id
_entity.type
_entity.pdbx_description
1 polymer ?
#
loop_
_entity_poly.entity_id
_entity_poly.type
_entity_poly.pdbx_seq_one_letter_code
_entity_poly.pdbx_strand_id
1 'polypeptide(L)'
;VILDNLVHQDGGVLMNNPTAIALHEARQLWPKNHLQCIISVGNGRVMSKVDPEPEPYSWTSSVDAIIDSATETETTHYCISDLLPTNMYFRLNPYTSQVYPLDTNKPDLIEKMRRDAKLYIRRNREKIDAAV
;
A
#
# COMPACT_ATOMS: atom_id res chain seq x y z
N VAL A 1 -14.03 4.57 16.38
CA VAL A 1 -14.57 3.65 17.42
C VAL A 1 -13.98 4.05 18.76
N ILE A 2 -14.77 4.07 19.84
CA ILE A 2 -14.23 4.35 21.17
C ILE A 2 -13.95 3.02 21.85
N LEU A 3 -12.70 2.78 22.23
CA LEU A 3 -12.25 1.62 23.01
C LEU A 3 -11.36 2.18 24.13
N ASP A 4 -11.55 1.71 25.37
CA ASP A 4 -10.74 2.12 26.54
C ASP A 4 -10.59 3.65 26.70
N ASN A 5 -11.69 4.40 26.51
CA ASN A 5 -11.73 5.86 26.52
C ASN A 5 -10.86 6.56 25.47
N LEU A 6 -10.36 5.83 24.47
CA LEU A 6 -9.60 6.36 23.35
C LEU A 6 -10.43 6.36 22.07
N VAL A 7 -10.39 7.48 21.36
CA VAL A 7 -11.01 7.61 20.03
C VAL A 7 -10.06 7.00 19.00
N HIS A 8 -10.50 5.90 18.39
CA HIS A 8 -9.78 5.23 17.32
C HIS A 8 -10.37 5.64 15.96
N GLN A 9 -9.48 5.92 15.01
CA GLN A 9 -9.80 6.16 13.60
C GLN A 9 -9.07 5.13 12.72
N ASP A 10 -9.38 5.13 11.44
CA ASP A 10 -8.69 4.27 10.47
C ASP A 10 -7.20 4.60 10.44
N GLY A 11 -6.36 3.57 10.53
CA GLY A 11 -4.91 3.71 10.40
C GLY A 11 -4.48 4.25 9.03
N GLY A 12 -5.32 4.09 8.00
CA GLY A 12 -5.10 4.66 6.68
C GLY A 12 -5.04 6.20 6.65
N VAL A 13 -5.54 6.88 7.68
CA VAL A 13 -5.44 8.35 7.82
C VAL A 13 -4.00 8.81 8.06
N LEU A 14 -3.18 7.99 8.71
CA LEU A 14 -1.81 8.35 9.10
C LEU A 14 -0.75 7.42 8.50
N MET A 15 -1.08 6.14 8.35
CA MET A 15 -0.16 5.09 7.91
C MET A 15 -0.87 4.09 6.99
N ASN A 16 -1.24 4.52 5.78
CA ASN A 16 -1.82 3.64 4.77
C ASN A 16 -0.82 2.57 4.24
N ASN A 17 0.47 2.73 4.54
CA ASN A 17 1.49 1.70 4.41
C ASN A 17 2.20 1.47 5.75
N PRO A 18 1.79 0.46 6.55
CA PRO A 18 2.33 0.24 7.88
C PRO A 18 3.73 -0.41 7.89
N THR A 19 4.40 -0.54 6.74
CA THR A 19 5.70 -1.25 6.66
C THR A 19 6.75 -0.64 7.58
N ALA A 20 6.83 0.69 7.66
CA ALA A 20 7.83 1.36 8.50
C ALA A 20 7.58 1.16 10.00
N ILE A 21 6.32 1.23 10.44
CA ILE A 21 5.97 1.01 11.84
C ILE A 21 6.14 -0.46 12.22
N ALA A 22 5.73 -1.39 11.34
CA ALA A 22 5.93 -2.82 11.55
C ALA A 22 7.42 -3.17 11.67
N LEU A 23 8.28 -2.58 10.83
CA LEU A 23 9.73 -2.73 10.92
C LEU A 23 10.28 -2.19 12.26
N HIS A 24 9.81 -1.02 12.68
CA HIS A 24 10.21 -0.43 13.96
C HIS A 24 9.83 -1.34 15.12
N GLU A 25 8.57 -1.76 15.20
CA GLU A 25 8.06 -2.62 16.27
C GLU A 25 8.75 -3.99 16.30
N ALA A 26 8.98 -4.61 15.14
CA ALA A 26 9.70 -5.89 15.06
C ALA A 26 11.12 -5.78 15.62
N ARG A 27 11.82 -4.66 15.38
CA ARG A 27 13.15 -4.40 15.96
C ARG A 27 13.11 -4.18 17.47
N GLN A 28 12.02 -3.61 18.00
CA GLN A 28 11.84 -3.45 19.45
C GLN A 28 11.54 -4.78 20.14
N LEU A 29 10.71 -5.63 19.52
CA LEU A 29 10.36 -6.95 20.05
C LEU A 29 11.54 -7.93 19.99
N TRP A 30 12.32 -7.89 18.91
CA TRP A 30 13.44 -8.81 18.68
C TRP A 30 14.75 -8.09 18.37
N PRO A 31 15.33 -7.33 19.32
CA PRO A 31 16.49 -6.47 19.07
C PRO A 31 17.77 -7.24 18.72
N LYS A 32 17.82 -8.54 19.02
CA LYS A 32 18.97 -9.41 18.71
C LYS A 32 18.77 -10.26 17.45
N ASN A 33 17.57 -10.26 16.88
CA ASN A 33 17.26 -11.08 15.71
C ASN A 33 17.38 -10.23 14.45
N HIS A 34 18.04 -10.78 13.44
CA HIS A 34 18.12 -10.14 12.14
C HIS A 34 16.84 -10.46 11.37
N LEU A 35 16.16 -9.42 10.89
CA LEU A 35 15.03 -9.59 9.98
C LEU A 35 15.54 -10.14 8.65
N GLN A 36 14.92 -11.22 8.19
CA GLN A 36 15.35 -11.91 6.97
C GLN A 36 14.61 -11.42 5.73
N CYS A 37 13.32 -11.10 5.88
CA CYS A 37 12.47 -10.71 4.77
C CYS A 37 11.30 -9.85 5.28
N ILE A 38 10.90 -8.87 4.48
CA ILE A 38 9.74 -8.02 4.68
C ILE A 38 8.96 -8.02 3.36
N ILE A 39 7.72 -8.50 3.42
CA ILE A 39 6.81 -8.49 2.28
C ILE A 39 5.72 -7.45 2.56
N SER A 40 5.69 -6.40 1.75
CA SER A 40 4.68 -5.36 1.83
C SER A 40 3.67 -5.58 0.70
N VAL A 41 2.42 -5.86 1.05
CA VAL A 41 1.35 -6.15 0.08
C VAL A 41 0.41 -4.96 -0.03
N GLY A 42 0.25 -4.43 -1.24
CA GLY A 42 -0.69 -3.35 -1.55
C GLY A 42 -1.99 -3.87 -2.16
N ASN A 43 -3.04 -3.05 -2.06
CA ASN A 43 -4.37 -3.35 -2.60
C ASN A 43 -4.50 -3.12 -4.12
N GLY A 44 -3.40 -2.76 -4.77
CA GLY A 44 -3.31 -2.50 -6.19
C GLY A 44 -3.12 -1.03 -6.52
N ARG A 45 -2.58 -0.77 -7.71
CA ARG A 45 -2.39 0.58 -8.26
C ARG A 45 -2.90 0.64 -9.69
N VAL A 46 -3.58 1.74 -10.02
CA VAL A 46 -3.92 2.04 -11.41
C VAL A 46 -2.68 2.63 -12.08
N MET A 47 -2.40 2.25 -13.32
CA MET A 47 -1.39 2.98 -14.10
C MET A 47 -1.95 4.37 -14.40
N SER A 48 -1.31 5.43 -13.88
CA SER A 48 -1.79 6.77 -14.13
C SER A 48 -1.87 7.00 -15.65
N LYS A 49 -3.05 7.41 -16.11
CA LYS A 49 -3.18 8.07 -17.40
C LYS A 49 -3.00 9.54 -17.07
N VAL A 50 -1.85 10.10 -17.50
CA VAL A 50 -1.53 11.53 -17.67
C VAL A 50 -2.15 12.48 -16.64
N ASP A 51 -1.30 13.17 -15.89
CA ASP A 51 -1.70 14.18 -14.90
C ASP A 51 -2.84 15.07 -15.46
N PRO A 52 -4.02 15.10 -14.80
CA PRO A 52 -5.09 15.99 -15.22
C PRO A 52 -4.59 17.44 -15.12
N GLU A 53 -4.97 18.29 -16.09
CA GLU A 53 -4.68 19.72 -16.04
C GLU A 53 -5.13 20.32 -14.69
N PRO A 54 -4.39 21.29 -14.13
CA PRO A 54 -4.69 21.82 -12.80
C PRO A 54 -6.07 22.50 -12.79
N GLU A 55 -7.05 21.82 -12.19
CA GLU A 55 -8.38 22.39 -11.93
C GLU A 55 -8.30 23.46 -10.82
N PRO A 56 -9.16 24.50 -10.87
CA PRO A 56 -9.14 25.59 -9.90
C PRO A 56 -9.38 25.09 -8.46
N TYR A 57 -8.51 25.50 -7.55
CA TYR A 57 -8.49 25.12 -6.13
C TYR A 57 -9.87 25.29 -5.45
N SER A 58 -10.54 24.15 -5.19
CA SER A 58 -11.74 24.04 -4.37
C SER A 58 -11.40 23.42 -3.02
N TRP A 59 -12.13 23.78 -1.95
CA TRP A 59 -12.00 23.13 -0.63
C TRP A 59 -12.18 21.61 -0.70
N THR A 60 -13.01 21.11 -1.63
CA THR A 60 -13.17 19.68 -1.89
C THR A 60 -11.91 19.07 -2.47
N SER A 61 -11.28 19.70 -3.47
CA SER A 61 -10.01 19.23 -4.05
C SER A 61 -8.85 19.26 -3.05
N SER A 62 -8.86 20.19 -2.08
CA SER A 62 -7.86 20.19 -1.00
C SER A 62 -8.07 19.04 -0.01
N VAL A 63 -9.32 18.68 0.30
CA VAL A 63 -9.63 17.50 1.14
C VAL A 63 -9.27 16.22 0.40
N ASP A 64 -9.61 16.11 -0.88
CA ASP A 64 -9.25 14.97 -1.72
C ASP A 64 -7.73 14.83 -1.84
N ALA A 65 -6.99 15.93 -2.03
CA ALA A 65 -5.53 15.91 -2.03
C ALA A 65 -4.92 15.50 -0.67
N ILE A 66 -5.55 15.89 0.45
CA ILE A 66 -5.13 15.44 1.79
C ILE A 66 -5.41 13.93 1.96
N ILE A 67 -6.55 13.44 1.47
CA ILE A 67 -6.88 12.01 1.49
C ILE A 67 -5.93 11.23 0.60
N ASP A 68 -5.62 11.72 -0.60
CA ASP A 68 -4.70 11.10 -1.56
C ASP A 68 -3.27 11.07 -1.02
N SER A 69 -2.81 12.14 -0.38
CA SER A 69 -1.49 12.18 0.28
C SER A 69 -1.43 11.33 1.56
N ALA A 70 -2.52 11.23 2.32
CA ALA A 70 -2.62 10.33 3.47
C ALA A 70 -2.68 8.85 3.04
N THR A 71 -3.26 8.58 1.87
CA THR A 71 -3.29 7.24 1.26
C THR A 71 -2.05 6.93 0.44
N GLU A 72 -1.07 7.84 0.36
CA GLU A 72 0.15 7.66 -0.40
C GLU A 72 1.05 6.58 0.23
N THR A 73 1.05 5.40 -0.40
CA THR A 73 1.84 4.25 0.08
C THR A 73 3.26 4.20 -0.50
N GLU A 74 3.55 5.01 -1.53
CA GLU A 74 4.78 4.94 -2.31
C GLU A 74 5.96 5.60 -1.59
N THR A 75 5.76 6.70 -0.86
CA THR A 75 6.82 7.34 -0.06
C THR A 75 7.43 6.38 0.97
N THR A 76 6.59 5.66 1.72
CA THR A 76 7.06 4.61 2.64
C THR A 76 7.75 3.48 1.89
N HIS A 77 7.23 3.11 0.71
CA HIS A 77 7.87 2.09 -0.12
C HIS A 77 9.30 2.48 -0.53
N TYR A 78 9.52 3.69 -1.03
CA TYR A 78 10.84 4.17 -1.46
C TYR A 78 11.79 4.27 -0.27
N CYS A 79 11.35 4.90 0.83
CA CYS A 79 12.17 5.05 2.03
C CYS A 79 12.65 3.70 2.58
N ILE A 80 11.75 2.71 2.68
CA ILE A 80 12.13 1.37 3.16
C ILE A 80 13.02 0.64 2.15
N SER A 81 12.76 0.80 0.85
CA SER A 81 13.59 0.20 -0.20
C SER A 81 15.02 0.73 -0.20
N ASP A 82 15.22 2.01 0.11
CA ASP A 82 16.54 2.65 0.14
C ASP A 82 17.32 2.32 1.41
N LEU A 83 16.61 2.15 2.54
CA LEU A 83 17.22 1.86 3.84
C LEU A 83 17.56 0.38 4.05
N LEU A 84 16.89 -0.53 3.33
CA LEU A 84 17.04 -1.96 3.52
C LEU A 84 17.86 -2.61 2.40
N PRO A 85 18.54 -3.74 2.67
CA PRO A 85 19.21 -4.51 1.64
C PRO A 85 18.24 -4.97 0.54
N THR A 86 18.73 -5.03 -0.70
CA THR A 86 17.93 -5.32 -1.91
C THR A 86 17.18 -6.66 -1.87
N ASN A 87 17.68 -7.63 -1.12
CA ASN A 87 17.08 -8.97 -0.97
C ASN A 87 16.24 -9.13 0.31
N MET A 88 15.97 -8.05 1.03
CA MET A 88 15.25 -8.11 2.31
C MET A 88 13.83 -7.53 2.22
N TYR A 89 13.53 -6.71 1.23
CA TYR A 89 12.25 -6.02 1.13
C TYR A 89 11.59 -6.19 -0.24
N PHE A 90 10.36 -6.71 -0.23
CA PHE A 90 9.60 -7.03 -1.42
C PHE A 90 8.23 -6.34 -1.37
N ARG A 91 8.02 -5.35 -2.24
CA ARG A 91 6.71 -4.71 -2.44
C ARG A 91 5.90 -5.46 -3.49
N LEU A 92 4.77 -6.02 -3.11
CA LEU A 92 3.81 -6.68 -4.00
C LEU A 92 2.58 -5.78 -4.14
N ASN A 93 2.48 -5.06 -5.26
CA ASN A 93 1.36 -4.14 -5.51
C ASN A 93 0.84 -4.34 -6.94
N PRO A 94 -0.26 -5.12 -7.13
CA PRO A 94 -0.78 -5.44 -8.46
C PRO A 94 -1.23 -4.23 -9.26
N TYR A 95 -1.07 -4.26 -10.58
CA TYR A 95 -1.70 -3.27 -11.43
C TYR A 95 -3.18 -3.60 -11.61
N THR A 96 -4.07 -2.68 -11.26
CA THR A 96 -5.51 -2.83 -11.45
C THR A 96 -5.94 -2.25 -12.79
N SER A 97 -6.92 -2.90 -13.41
CA SER A 97 -7.49 -2.47 -14.70
C SER A 97 -8.33 -1.19 -14.61
N GLN A 98 -8.74 -0.79 -13.41
CA GLN A 98 -9.53 0.42 -13.13
C GLN A 98 -9.37 0.84 -11.66
N VAL A 99 -9.81 2.06 -11.35
CA VAL A 99 -10.00 2.50 -9.97
C VAL A 99 -11.22 1.76 -9.40
N TYR A 100 -11.09 1.25 -8.18
CA TYR A 100 -12.18 0.62 -7.45
C TYR A 100 -12.45 1.40 -6.17
N PRO A 101 -13.70 1.82 -5.92
CA PRO A 101 -14.10 2.37 -4.63
C PRO A 101 -13.85 1.38 -3.49
N LEU A 102 -13.54 1.90 -2.30
CA LEU A 102 -13.24 1.08 -1.12
C LEU A 102 -14.44 0.21 -0.69
N ASP A 103 -15.66 0.68 -0.92
CA ASP A 103 -16.92 0.00 -0.60
C ASP A 103 -17.39 -0.98 -1.70
N THR A 104 -16.54 -1.28 -2.68
CA THR A 104 -16.86 -2.22 -3.76
C THR A 104 -17.14 -3.62 -3.23
N ASN A 105 -18.38 -4.08 -3.39
CA ASN A 105 -18.83 -5.42 -2.98
C ASN A 105 -19.43 -6.27 -4.12
N LYS A 106 -19.46 -5.76 -5.36
CA LYS A 106 -20.04 -6.47 -6.50
C LYS A 106 -19.18 -7.68 -6.88
N PRO A 107 -19.75 -8.91 -6.97
CA PRO A 107 -18.98 -10.12 -7.25
C PRO A 107 -18.15 -10.05 -8.53
N ASP A 108 -18.70 -9.47 -9.61
CA ASP A 108 -18.00 -9.34 -10.89
C ASP A 108 -16.76 -8.43 -10.81
N LEU A 109 -16.82 -7.37 -9.99
CA LEU A 109 -15.68 -6.47 -9.78
C LEU A 109 -14.61 -7.14 -8.93
N ILE A 110 -15.00 -7.88 -7.89
CA ILE A 110 -14.07 -8.67 -7.06
C ILE A 110 -13.37 -9.75 -7.91
N GLU A 111 -14.12 -10.41 -8.81
CA GLU A 111 -13.56 -11.36 -9.77
C GLU A 111 -12.51 -10.69 -10.67
N LYS A 112 -12.80 -9.48 -11.15
CA LYS A 112 -11.87 -8.68 -11.96
C LYS A 112 -10.59 -8.35 -11.19
N MET A 113 -10.70 -7.87 -9.95
CA MET A 113 -9.55 -7.63 -9.06
C MET A 113 -8.69 -8.90 -8.89
N ARG A 114 -9.34 -10.06 -8.69
CA ARG A 114 -8.63 -11.33 -8.53
C ARG A 114 -7.89 -11.76 -9.79
N ARG A 115 -8.49 -11.52 -10.97
CA ARG A 115 -7.82 -11.76 -12.27
C ARG A 115 -6.60 -10.87 -12.43
N ASP A 116 -6.73 -9.59 -12.11
CA ASP A 116 -5.62 -8.62 -12.14
C ASP A 116 -4.47 -9.07 -11.21
N ALA A 117 -4.78 -9.50 -9.99
CA ALA A 117 -3.80 -10.05 -9.05
C ALA A 117 -3.13 -11.35 -9.56
N LYS A 118 -3.88 -12.28 -10.14
CA LYS A 118 -3.33 -13.51 -10.73
C LYS A 118 -2.39 -13.21 -11.89
N LEU A 119 -2.72 -12.24 -12.73
CA LEU A 119 -1.85 -11.79 -13.82
C LEU A 119 -0.57 -11.16 -13.28
N TYR A 120 -0.67 -10.35 -12.23
CA TYR A 120 0.50 -9.79 -11.56
C TYR A 120 1.44 -10.87 -11.02
N ILE A 121 0.90 -11.88 -10.31
CA ILE A 121 1.69 -13.01 -9.79
C ILE A 121 2.43 -13.74 -10.92
N ARG A 122 1.74 -14.03 -12.03
CA ARG A 122 2.34 -14.70 -13.20
C ARG A 122 3.49 -13.90 -13.80
N ARG A 123 3.35 -12.58 -13.90
CA ARG A 123 4.38 -11.68 -14.45
C ARG A 123 5.56 -11.46 -13.51
N ASN A 124 5.33 -11.49 -12.21
CA ASN A 124 6.34 -11.19 -11.19
C ASN A 124 6.84 -12.45 -10.49
N ARG A 125 6.79 -13.61 -11.18
CA ARG A 125 7.08 -14.90 -10.56
C ARG A 125 8.49 -14.95 -9.97
N GLU A 126 9.48 -14.47 -10.70
CA GLU A 126 10.88 -14.39 -10.24
C GLU A 126 11.02 -13.57 -8.95
N LYS A 127 10.33 -12.43 -8.86
CA LYS A 127 10.34 -11.58 -7.66
C LYS A 127 9.69 -12.27 -6.45
N ILE A 128 8.62 -13.03 -6.68
CA ILE A 128 7.94 -13.79 -5.62
C ILE A 128 8.81 -14.97 -5.18
N ASP A 129 9.39 -15.70 -6.12
CA ASP A 129 10.25 -16.84 -5.82
C ASP A 129 11.54 -16.39 -5.11
N ALA A 130 12.02 -15.16 -5.34
CA ALA A 130 13.14 -14.57 -4.59
C ALA A 130 12.79 -14.17 -3.14
N ALA A 131 11.50 -14.05 -2.81
CA ALA A 131 11.02 -13.67 -1.48
C ALA A 131 10.72 -14.87 -0.57
N VAL A 132 10.77 -16.10 -1.12
CA VAL A 132 10.47 -17.39 -0.45
C VAL A 132 11.78 -18.15 -0.23
#